data_AF-A0A4U5MX97-F1
#
_entry.id   AF-A0A4U5MX97-F1
#
_cell.length_a   1.000
_cell.length_b   1.000
_cell.length_c   1.000
_cell.angle_alpha   90.00
_cell.angle_beta   90.00
_cell.angle_gamma   90.00
#
_symmetry.space_group_name_H-M   'P 1'
#
loop_
_entity.id
_entity.type
_entity.pdbx_description
1 polymer ?
#
loop_
_entity_poly.entity_id
_entity_poly.type
_entity_poly.pdbx_seq_one_letter_code
_entity_poly.pdbx_strand_id
1 'polypeptide(L)'
;MFKKYFLSGEEGPLGRVVHHFVRIEYQKRGTQHFHMLLWIAGAPKQDAPFEEKKKFIDAHMTARLPNPKDEPELYDLVMNNQRHWATHTATCLRTVKYRNKIHKFCRFEFPRPVNGETVLNEETSVLRNMPGVKSKPYSLARRKGEEQYVNDYNPAVLLAWRANMDIQYVMTDSFDAVNYITGYTAKAESSKGESLFDKLVDTDISSTDTFKICCSLLRSRECGTMELCDMLMGHSMYSFDVDTVFINTNATRRGRAP
;
A
#
# COMPACT_ATOMS: atom_id res chain seq x y z
N MET A 1 4.20 1.50 19.77
CA MET A 1 2.76 1.41 20.11
C MET A 1 1.94 0.77 19.00
N PHE A 2 1.99 1.28 17.76
CA PHE A 2 1.27 0.76 16.59
C PHE A 2 1.52 -0.74 16.31
N LYS A 3 2.78 -1.17 16.11
CA LYS A 3 3.12 -2.59 15.89
C LYS A 3 2.61 -3.52 16.99
N LYS A 4 2.66 -3.08 18.26
CA LYS A 4 2.17 -3.89 19.39
C LYS A 4 0.66 -4.03 19.31
N TYR A 5 -0.10 -2.94 19.21
CA TYR A 5 -1.57 -2.98 19.18
C TYR A 5 -2.14 -3.84 18.05
N PHE A 6 -1.57 -3.78 16.84
CA PHE A 6 -2.08 -4.53 15.69
C PHE A 6 -1.60 -5.99 15.63
N LEU A 7 -0.46 -6.32 16.25
CA LEU A 7 0.14 -7.66 16.19
C LEU A 7 -0.01 -8.47 17.49
N SER A 8 -0.50 -7.89 18.60
CA SER A 8 -0.35 -8.48 19.94
C SER A 8 -1.62 -9.09 20.56
N GLY A 9 -2.54 -9.70 19.81
CA GLY A 9 -3.72 -10.31 20.43
C GLY A 9 -4.48 -11.29 19.56
N GLU A 10 -5.23 -12.19 20.22
CA GLU A 10 -6.16 -13.11 19.56
C GLU A 10 -7.40 -12.37 18.99
N GLU A 11 -7.74 -11.21 19.55
CA GLU A 11 -8.90 -10.36 19.18
C GLU A 11 -8.48 -9.00 18.62
N GLY A 12 -7.42 -8.95 17.80
CA GLY A 12 -7.00 -7.70 17.14
C GLY A 12 -8.08 -7.13 16.22
N PRO A 13 -7.98 -5.84 15.81
CA PRO A 13 -8.96 -5.19 14.91
C PRO A 13 -9.05 -5.83 13.51
N LEU A 14 -8.07 -6.66 13.16
CA LEU A 14 -8.05 -7.47 11.94
C LEU A 14 -8.12 -8.98 12.25
N GLY A 15 -8.45 -9.36 13.48
CA GLY A 15 -8.30 -10.73 13.99
C GLY A 15 -6.87 -11.06 14.41
N ARG A 16 -6.64 -12.34 14.73
CA ARG A 16 -5.32 -12.86 15.13
C ARG A 16 -4.37 -12.89 13.94
N VAL A 17 -3.31 -12.09 14.00
CA VAL A 17 -2.22 -12.11 13.01
C VAL A 17 -1.31 -13.32 13.28
N VAL A 18 -1.17 -14.20 12.29
CA VAL A 18 -0.33 -15.41 12.35
C VAL A 18 1.06 -15.14 11.83
N HIS A 19 1.17 -14.40 10.73
CA HIS A 19 2.44 -13.96 10.15
C HIS A 19 2.36 -12.49 9.73
N HIS A 20 3.51 -11.82 9.69
CA HIS A 20 3.58 -10.44 9.24
C HIS A 20 4.88 -10.11 8.51
N PHE A 21 4.77 -9.17 7.58
CA PHE A 21 5.88 -8.40 7.07
C PHE A 21 5.53 -6.93 7.21
N VAL A 22 6.41 -6.14 7.81
CA VAL A 22 6.26 -4.70 8.02
C VAL A 22 7.54 -4.01 7.61
N ARG A 23 7.40 -3.02 6.73
CA ARG A 23 8.47 -2.11 6.33
C ARG A 23 8.00 -0.67 6.57
N ILE A 24 8.79 0.07 7.33
CA ILE A 24 8.60 1.50 7.55
C ILE A 24 9.37 2.24 6.46
N GLU A 25 8.68 3.10 5.73
CA GLU A 25 9.26 3.97 4.71
C GLU A 25 9.03 5.43 5.07
N TYR A 26 10.06 6.26 4.96
CA TYR A 26 9.90 7.71 4.90
C TYR A 26 9.85 8.13 3.45
N GLN A 27 8.67 8.51 2.98
CA GLN A 27 8.56 9.06 1.63
C GLN A 27 9.24 10.43 1.56
N LYS A 28 9.51 10.90 0.34
CA LYS A 28 10.08 12.24 0.07
C LYS A 28 9.37 13.40 0.78
N ARG A 29 8.10 13.26 1.18
CA ARG A 29 7.35 14.29 1.93
C ARG A 29 7.61 14.28 3.45
N GLY A 30 8.43 13.35 3.92
CA GLY A 30 8.84 13.18 5.32
C GLY A 30 7.87 12.36 6.17
N THR A 31 6.65 12.07 5.69
CA THR A 31 5.67 11.28 6.45
C THR A 31 6.01 9.79 6.47
N GLN A 32 5.82 9.18 7.63
CA GLN A 32 6.03 7.76 7.86
C GLN A 32 4.94 6.94 7.17
N HIS A 33 5.34 5.91 6.42
CA HIS A 33 4.45 4.97 5.76
C HIS A 33 4.73 3.57 6.27
N PHE A 34 3.67 2.87 6.66
CA PHE A 34 3.73 1.46 7.04
C PHE A 34 3.29 0.62 5.85
N HIS A 35 4.23 -0.10 5.25
CA HIS A 35 3.95 -1.13 4.26
C HIS A 35 3.85 -2.45 4.98
N MET A 36 2.66 -3.06 4.98
CA MET A 36 2.36 -4.26 5.74
C MET A 36 1.73 -5.33 4.87
N LEU A 37 2.15 -6.57 5.09
CA LEU A 37 1.48 -7.77 4.61
C LEU A 37 1.20 -8.66 5.81
N LEU A 38 -0.06 -9.00 6.04
CA LEU A 38 -0.53 -9.69 7.25
C LEU A 38 -1.26 -10.97 6.87
N TRP A 39 -0.91 -12.07 7.53
CA TRP A 39 -1.65 -13.33 7.44
C TRP A 39 -2.56 -13.44 8.64
N ILE A 40 -3.87 -13.43 8.40
CA ILE A 40 -4.89 -13.46 9.45
C ILE A 40 -5.37 -14.89 9.66
N ALA A 41 -5.51 -15.31 10.92
CA ALA A 41 -6.07 -16.60 11.27
C ALA A 41 -7.51 -16.71 10.76
N GLY A 42 -7.84 -17.82 10.09
CA GLY A 42 -9.18 -18.03 9.51
C GLY A 42 -9.42 -17.27 8.20
N ALA A 43 -8.40 -16.62 7.63
CA ALA A 43 -8.48 -16.11 6.27
C ALA A 43 -8.72 -17.28 5.29
N PRO A 44 -9.65 -17.14 4.32
CA PRO A 44 -9.92 -18.17 3.33
C PRO A 44 -8.68 -18.52 2.52
N LYS A 45 -8.56 -19.80 2.14
CA LYS A 45 -7.47 -20.27 1.29
C LYS A 45 -7.58 -19.67 -0.11
N GLN A 46 -6.47 -19.71 -0.85
CA GLN A 46 -6.40 -19.16 -2.21
C GLN A 46 -7.39 -19.85 -3.17
N ASP A 47 -7.65 -21.13 -3.01
CA ASP A 47 -8.59 -21.93 -3.80
C ASP A 47 -10.05 -21.84 -3.29
N ALA A 48 -10.29 -21.14 -2.17
CA ALA A 48 -11.62 -21.00 -1.62
C ALA A 48 -12.57 -20.26 -2.59
N PRO A 49 -13.87 -20.62 -2.62
CA PRO A 49 -14.87 -19.92 -3.41
C PRO A 49 -14.92 -18.42 -3.09
N PHE A 50 -15.32 -17.61 -4.07
CA PHE A 50 -15.41 -16.17 -3.89
C PHE A 50 -16.37 -15.77 -2.76
N GLU A 51 -17.46 -16.51 -2.54
CA GLU A 51 -18.42 -16.17 -1.48
C GLU A 51 -17.82 -16.25 -0.06
N GLU A 52 -16.90 -17.21 0.17
CA GLU A 52 -16.18 -17.32 1.43
C GLU A 52 -15.19 -16.15 1.60
N LYS A 53 -14.46 -15.83 0.54
CA LYS A 53 -13.55 -14.66 0.50
C LYS A 53 -14.31 -13.35 0.71
N LYS A 54 -15.46 -13.20 0.07
CA LYS A 54 -16.35 -12.04 0.19
C LYS A 54 -16.80 -11.84 1.63
N LYS A 55 -17.27 -12.91 2.29
CA LYS A 55 -17.64 -12.84 3.72
C LYS A 55 -16.46 -12.39 4.59
N PHE A 56 -15.26 -12.88 4.31
CA PHE A 56 -14.06 -12.44 5.03
C PHE A 56 -13.72 -10.97 4.75
N ILE A 57 -13.78 -10.54 3.48
CA ILE A 57 -13.54 -9.16 3.05
C ILE A 57 -14.52 -8.20 3.74
N ASP A 58 -15.83 -8.50 3.68
CA ASP A 58 -16.88 -7.65 4.22
C ASP A 58 -16.84 -7.56 5.76
N ALA A 59 -16.29 -8.58 6.43
CA ALA A 59 -16.07 -8.55 7.88
C ALA A 59 -14.91 -7.64 8.30
N HIS A 60 -13.90 -7.45 7.43
CA HIS A 60 -12.66 -6.73 7.78
C HIS A 60 -12.52 -5.38 7.11
N MET A 61 -13.24 -5.10 6.03
CA MET A 61 -13.04 -3.90 5.23
C MET A 61 -14.36 -3.36 4.71
N THR A 62 -14.42 -2.05 4.55
CA THR A 62 -15.57 -1.37 3.97
C THR A 62 -15.13 -0.13 3.19
N ALA A 63 -16.03 0.39 2.37
CA ALA A 63 -15.92 1.71 1.77
C ALA A 63 -17.16 2.58 2.08
N ARG A 64 -17.96 2.18 3.08
CA ARG A 64 -19.15 2.94 3.49
C ARG A 64 -18.76 4.31 4.04
N LEU A 65 -19.57 5.30 3.74
CA LEU A 65 -19.56 6.57 4.46
C LEU A 65 -20.48 6.40 5.68
N PRO A 66 -19.95 6.53 6.92
CA PRO A 66 -20.75 6.41 8.14
C PRO A 66 -21.84 7.49 8.22
N ASN A 67 -22.86 7.28 9.05
CA ASN A 67 -23.85 8.33 9.31
C ASN A 67 -23.25 9.32 10.32
N PRO A 68 -23.20 10.64 10.02
CA PRO A 68 -22.66 11.63 10.95
C PRO A 68 -23.43 11.74 12.28
N LYS A 69 -24.68 11.27 12.35
CA LYS A 69 -25.47 11.24 13.59
C LYS A 69 -25.14 10.06 14.49
N ASP A 70 -24.92 8.88 13.88
CA ASP A 70 -24.75 7.63 14.61
C ASP A 70 -23.27 7.36 14.93
N GLU A 71 -22.37 7.73 14.01
CA GLU A 71 -20.93 7.48 14.09
C GLU A 71 -20.12 8.74 13.71
N PRO A 72 -20.23 9.84 14.48
CA PRO A 72 -19.63 11.14 14.14
C PRO A 72 -18.11 11.08 14.00
N GLU A 73 -17.42 10.42 14.94
CA GLU A 73 -15.95 10.33 14.91
C GLU A 73 -15.44 9.55 13.69
N LEU A 74 -16.07 8.41 13.37
CA LEU A 74 -15.69 7.63 12.20
C LEU A 74 -16.02 8.39 10.91
N TYR A 75 -17.16 9.08 10.85
CA TYR A 75 -17.52 9.93 9.73
C TYR A 75 -16.44 10.98 9.46
N ASP A 76 -16.03 11.72 10.51
CA ASP A 76 -14.98 12.74 10.41
C ASP A 76 -13.65 12.14 9.93
N LEU A 77 -13.25 10.97 10.46
CA LEU A 77 -12.03 10.30 10.03
C LEU A 77 -12.10 9.85 8.56
N VAL A 78 -13.24 9.31 8.10
CA VAL A 78 -13.42 8.91 6.71
C VAL A 78 -13.35 10.11 5.78
N MET A 79 -14.03 11.21 6.14
CA MET A 79 -14.07 12.43 5.34
C MET A 79 -12.71 13.12 5.24
N ASN A 80 -11.94 13.13 6.33
CA ASN A 80 -10.64 13.82 6.38
C ASN A 80 -9.49 12.95 5.85
N ASN A 81 -9.53 11.63 6.06
CA ASN A 81 -8.37 10.77 5.85
C ASN A 81 -8.55 9.70 4.77
N GLN A 82 -9.78 9.35 4.36
CA GLN A 82 -10.02 8.25 3.41
C GLN A 82 -10.68 8.68 2.10
N ARG A 83 -10.86 9.98 1.89
CA ARG A 83 -11.56 10.49 0.72
C ARG A 83 -10.59 10.95 -0.36
N HIS A 84 -10.85 10.50 -1.59
CA HIS A 84 -10.25 11.05 -2.79
C HIS A 84 -11.04 12.26 -3.27
N TRP A 85 -10.37 13.32 -3.73
CA TRP A 85 -11.07 14.48 -4.29
C TRP A 85 -11.67 14.14 -5.66
N ALA A 86 -12.92 14.55 -5.89
CA ALA A 86 -13.58 14.41 -7.18
C ALA A 86 -12.83 15.16 -8.30
N THR A 87 -12.13 16.24 -7.94
CA THR A 87 -11.21 16.95 -8.82
C THR A 87 -9.86 16.24 -8.84
N HIS A 88 -9.59 15.53 -9.94
CA HIS A 88 -8.33 14.81 -10.12
C HIS A 88 -7.15 15.75 -10.35
N THR A 89 -6.12 15.64 -9.52
CA THR A 89 -4.83 16.32 -9.74
C THR A 89 -3.96 15.55 -10.74
N ALA A 90 -2.96 16.20 -11.32
CA ALA A 90 -1.97 15.57 -12.20
C ALA A 90 -1.25 14.36 -11.55
N THR A 91 -1.19 14.30 -10.21
CA THR A 91 -0.55 13.20 -9.50
C THR A 91 -1.32 11.89 -9.60
N CYS A 92 -2.65 11.96 -9.59
CA CYS A 92 -3.53 10.79 -9.66
C CYS A 92 -3.97 10.48 -11.09
N LEU A 93 -4.06 11.48 -11.96
CA LEU A 93 -4.48 11.27 -13.35
C LEU A 93 -3.37 10.54 -14.13
N ARG A 94 -3.77 9.57 -14.95
CA ARG A 94 -2.90 8.83 -15.87
C ARG A 94 -3.47 8.90 -17.26
N THR A 95 -2.57 8.99 -18.24
CA THR A 95 -2.89 9.01 -19.65
C THR A 95 -2.16 7.85 -20.31
N VAL A 96 -2.90 6.94 -20.92
CA VAL A 96 -2.35 5.76 -21.61
C VAL A 96 -2.87 5.74 -23.05
N LYS A 97 -1.99 5.50 -24.02
CA LYS A 97 -2.37 5.26 -25.42
C LYS A 97 -2.52 3.76 -25.63
N TYR A 98 -3.73 3.29 -25.91
CA TYR A 98 -4.03 1.89 -26.16
C TYR A 98 -4.91 1.77 -27.40
N ARG A 99 -4.56 0.86 -28.33
CA ARG A 99 -5.28 0.66 -29.61
C ARG A 99 -5.58 1.97 -30.35
N ASN A 100 -4.57 2.83 -30.48
CA ASN A 100 -4.64 4.17 -31.09
C ASN A 100 -5.65 5.16 -30.46
N LYS A 101 -6.14 4.89 -29.24
CA LYS A 101 -6.97 5.80 -28.46
C LYS A 101 -6.24 6.26 -27.21
N ILE A 102 -6.46 7.52 -26.83
CA ILE A 102 -5.92 8.09 -25.58
C ILE A 102 -6.97 7.90 -24.49
N HIS A 103 -6.58 7.21 -23.43
CA HIS A 103 -7.41 6.99 -22.25
C HIS A 103 -6.87 7.80 -21.09
N LYS A 104 -7.71 8.65 -20.51
CA LYS A 104 -7.42 9.38 -19.27
C LYS A 104 -8.25 8.78 -18.14
N PHE A 105 -7.59 8.38 -17.06
CA PHE A 105 -8.26 7.76 -15.92
C PHE A 105 -7.50 8.04 -14.62
N CYS A 106 -8.17 7.90 -13.48
CA CYS A 106 -7.52 7.98 -12.18
C CYS A 106 -6.72 6.70 -11.93
N ARG A 107 -5.45 6.81 -11.54
CA ARG A 107 -4.60 5.66 -11.19
C ARG A 107 -5.15 4.81 -10.03
N PHE A 108 -6.04 5.39 -9.24
CA PHE A 108 -6.70 4.75 -8.09
C PHE A 108 -8.15 4.34 -8.40
N GLU A 109 -8.56 4.46 -9.67
CA GLU A 109 -9.87 4.02 -10.18
C GLU A 109 -11.07 4.78 -9.58
N PHE A 110 -10.86 6.02 -9.13
CA PHE A 110 -11.94 6.91 -8.72
C PHE A 110 -12.59 7.64 -9.93
N PRO A 111 -13.91 7.86 -9.94
CA PRO A 111 -14.89 7.29 -8.99
C PRO A 111 -15.01 5.78 -9.15
N ARG A 112 -15.06 5.07 -8.03
CA ARG A 112 -15.21 3.61 -8.01
C ARG A 112 -16.64 3.21 -8.36
N PRO A 113 -16.87 2.00 -8.89
CA PRO A 113 -18.20 1.54 -9.30
C PRO A 113 -19.16 1.51 -8.11
N VAL A 114 -20.44 1.78 -8.40
CA VAL A 114 -21.55 1.65 -7.46
C VAL A 114 -22.02 0.20 -7.49
N ASN A 115 -21.84 -0.50 -6.39
CA ASN A 115 -22.24 -1.91 -6.24
C ASN A 115 -23.04 -2.07 -4.94
N GLY A 116 -24.16 -2.77 -4.96
CA GLY A 116 -24.92 -3.07 -3.75
C GLY A 116 -24.21 -4.06 -2.81
N GLU A 117 -23.29 -4.85 -3.37
CA GLU A 117 -22.49 -5.85 -2.66
C GLU A 117 -21.04 -5.86 -3.15
N THR A 118 -20.17 -6.56 -2.43
CA THR A 118 -18.80 -6.77 -2.86
C THR A 118 -18.76 -7.79 -4.01
N VAL A 119 -18.19 -7.38 -5.14
CA VAL A 119 -18.18 -8.17 -6.40
C VAL A 119 -16.76 -8.37 -6.90
N LEU A 120 -16.52 -9.51 -7.55
CA LEU A 120 -15.31 -9.73 -8.32
C LEU A 120 -15.38 -8.91 -9.61
N ASN A 121 -14.35 -8.13 -9.96
CA ASN A 121 -14.38 -7.46 -11.26
C ASN A 121 -13.84 -8.42 -12.32
N GLU A 122 -14.46 -8.39 -13.50
CA GLU A 122 -14.08 -9.25 -14.63
C GLU A 122 -12.73 -8.83 -15.23
N GLU A 123 -11.92 -9.81 -15.62
CA GLU A 123 -10.64 -9.61 -16.33
C GLU A 123 -10.82 -8.91 -17.69
N THR A 124 -12.03 -8.96 -18.24
CA THR A 124 -12.41 -8.43 -19.56
C THR A 124 -12.50 -6.90 -19.60
N SER A 125 -12.49 -6.20 -18.46
CA SER A 125 -12.59 -4.74 -18.47
C SER A 125 -11.45 -4.11 -19.27
N VAL A 126 -11.79 -3.18 -20.17
CA VAL A 126 -10.84 -2.58 -21.12
C VAL A 126 -9.67 -1.91 -20.39
N LEU A 127 -9.90 -1.36 -19.20
CA LEU A 127 -8.87 -0.74 -18.37
C LEU A 127 -7.86 -1.76 -17.81
N ARG A 128 -8.31 -2.96 -17.38
CA ARG A 128 -7.42 -4.02 -16.88
C ARG A 128 -6.46 -4.55 -17.92
N ASN A 129 -6.89 -4.56 -19.18
CA ASN A 129 -6.10 -5.07 -20.30
C ASN A 129 -5.12 -4.02 -20.86
N MET A 130 -5.09 -2.81 -20.31
CA MET A 130 -4.14 -1.78 -20.73
C MET A 130 -2.77 -1.97 -20.06
N PRO A 131 -1.67 -1.90 -20.83
CA PRO A 131 -0.32 -1.97 -20.27
C PRO A 131 -0.09 -0.91 -19.19
N GLY A 132 0.44 -1.33 -18.05
CA GLY A 132 0.79 -0.43 -16.94
C GLY A 132 -0.38 0.03 -16.07
N VAL A 133 -1.60 -0.45 -16.34
CA VAL A 133 -2.77 -0.19 -15.49
C VAL A 133 -2.88 -1.31 -14.45
N LYS A 134 -2.77 -0.95 -13.17
CA LYS A 134 -3.06 -1.87 -12.07
C LYS A 134 -4.50 -1.62 -11.62
N SER A 135 -5.32 -2.66 -11.64
CA SER A 135 -6.72 -2.61 -11.24
C SER A 135 -6.98 -3.56 -10.08
N LYS A 136 -7.89 -3.19 -9.19
CA LYS A 136 -8.22 -4.05 -8.04
C LYS A 136 -9.00 -5.28 -8.49
N PRO A 137 -8.70 -6.50 -7.99
CA PRO A 137 -9.36 -7.75 -8.39
C PRO A 137 -10.87 -7.79 -8.09
N TYR A 138 -11.32 -7.05 -7.08
CA TYR A 138 -12.71 -6.93 -6.65
C TYR A 138 -13.05 -5.48 -6.33
N SER A 139 -14.34 -5.19 -6.18
CA SER A 139 -14.86 -3.89 -5.74
C SER A 139 -15.80 -4.07 -4.56
N LEU A 140 -15.53 -3.37 -3.46
CA LEU A 140 -16.43 -3.36 -2.29
C LEU A 140 -17.78 -2.71 -2.61
N ALA A 141 -18.80 -3.09 -1.84
CA ALA A 141 -20.10 -2.44 -1.82
C ALA A 141 -19.99 -0.92 -1.60
N ARG A 142 -20.69 -0.15 -2.44
CA ARG A 142 -20.71 1.32 -2.44
C ARG A 142 -22.06 1.83 -2.92
N ARG A 143 -22.62 2.78 -2.19
CA ARG A 143 -23.78 3.57 -2.62
C ARG A 143 -23.35 4.64 -3.61
N LYS A 144 -24.31 5.10 -4.41
CA LYS A 144 -24.11 6.21 -5.35
C LYS A 144 -23.86 7.51 -4.57
N GLY A 145 -22.89 8.31 -5.02
CA GLY A 145 -22.56 9.60 -4.40
C GLY A 145 -21.14 9.62 -3.85
N GLU A 146 -20.98 10.16 -2.63
CA GLU A 146 -19.65 10.40 -2.04
C GLU A 146 -18.86 9.12 -1.74
N GLU A 147 -19.53 7.98 -1.47
CA GLU A 147 -18.87 6.68 -1.22
C GLU A 147 -18.04 6.17 -2.39
N GLN A 148 -18.37 6.60 -3.61
CA GLN A 148 -17.56 6.28 -4.80
C GLN A 148 -16.15 6.85 -4.72
N TYR A 149 -15.90 7.81 -3.84
CA TYR A 149 -14.62 8.47 -3.60
C TYR A 149 -13.98 8.08 -2.26
N VAL A 150 -14.59 7.17 -1.51
CA VAL A 150 -14.05 6.64 -0.27
C VAL A 150 -13.11 5.47 -0.58
N ASN A 151 -11.89 5.54 -0.04
CA ASN A 151 -10.93 4.45 -0.11
C ASN A 151 -11.38 3.27 0.76
N ASP A 152 -10.83 2.08 0.51
CA ASP A 152 -11.11 0.92 1.34
C ASP A 152 -10.42 1.11 2.70
N TYR A 153 -11.14 0.88 3.79
CA TYR A 153 -10.62 1.02 5.15
C TYR A 153 -11.22 -0.05 6.08
N ASN A 154 -10.54 -0.31 7.19
CA ASN A 154 -11.12 -1.01 8.33
C ASN A 154 -11.52 0.03 9.40
N PRO A 155 -12.77 0.05 9.88
CA PRO A 155 -13.22 1.05 10.86
C PRO A 155 -12.39 1.08 12.16
N ALA A 156 -12.09 -0.08 12.74
CA ALA A 156 -11.35 -0.18 13.99
C ALA A 156 -9.88 0.25 13.81
N VAL A 157 -9.24 -0.15 12.70
CA VAL A 157 -7.88 0.31 12.36
C VAL A 157 -7.90 1.81 12.14
N LEU A 158 -8.90 2.38 11.45
CA LEU A 158 -8.97 3.82 11.18
C LEU A 158 -9.16 4.65 12.46
N LEU A 159 -10.00 4.19 13.40
CA LEU A 159 -10.19 4.82 14.70
C LEU A 159 -8.90 4.83 15.52
N ALA A 160 -8.15 3.72 15.51
CA ALA A 160 -6.88 3.62 16.23
C ALA A 160 -5.73 4.38 15.54
N TRP A 161 -5.67 4.35 14.20
CA TRP A 161 -4.58 4.92 13.41
C TRP A 161 -4.75 6.42 13.12
N ARG A 162 -6.00 6.86 12.90
CA ARG A 162 -6.38 8.25 12.60
C ARG A 162 -5.60 8.89 11.44
N ALA A 163 -5.19 8.08 10.47
CA ALA A 163 -4.53 8.52 9.25
C ALA A 163 -4.98 7.68 8.04
N ASN A 164 -4.60 8.11 6.84
CA ASN A 164 -4.93 7.40 5.61
C ASN A 164 -4.43 5.95 5.65
N MET A 165 -5.20 5.04 5.06
CA MET A 165 -4.79 3.65 4.82
C MET A 165 -5.34 3.19 3.48
N ASP A 166 -4.70 2.17 2.92
CA ASP A 166 -5.17 1.47 1.73
C ASP A 166 -5.10 -0.02 2.02
N ILE A 167 -6.12 -0.52 2.71
CA ILE A 167 -6.22 -1.92 3.10
C ILE A 167 -6.85 -2.73 1.96
N GLN A 168 -6.24 -3.87 1.64
CA GLN A 168 -6.67 -4.72 0.53
C GLN A 168 -6.51 -6.18 0.92
N TYR A 169 -7.47 -7.02 0.51
CA TYR A 169 -7.36 -8.46 0.55
C TYR A 169 -6.60 -8.94 -0.69
N VAL A 170 -5.60 -9.79 -0.48
CA VAL A 170 -4.80 -10.35 -1.59
C VAL A 170 -5.54 -11.55 -2.17
N MET A 171 -6.11 -11.37 -3.37
CA MET A 171 -6.89 -12.40 -4.07
C MET A 171 -6.03 -13.43 -4.82
N THR A 172 -4.83 -13.02 -5.20
CA THR A 172 -3.95 -13.66 -6.16
C THR A 172 -2.95 -14.61 -5.50
N ASP A 173 -2.15 -15.28 -6.32
CA ASP A 173 -1.20 -16.28 -5.88
C ASP A 173 -0.01 -15.68 -5.09
N SER A 174 0.87 -16.56 -4.62
CA SER A 174 2.09 -16.19 -3.91
C SER A 174 2.97 -15.20 -4.65
N PHE A 175 2.84 -15.04 -5.97
CA PHE A 175 3.68 -14.13 -6.75
C PHE A 175 3.42 -12.66 -6.39
N ASP A 176 2.17 -12.26 -6.16
CA ASP A 176 1.85 -10.88 -5.80
C ASP A 176 2.34 -10.53 -4.39
N ALA A 177 2.26 -11.48 -3.46
CA ALA A 177 2.87 -11.34 -2.14
C ALA A 177 4.39 -11.17 -2.24
N VAL A 178 5.06 -12.00 -3.04
CA VAL A 178 6.52 -11.92 -3.27
C VAL A 178 6.89 -10.60 -3.93
N ASN A 179 6.18 -10.16 -4.97
CA ASN A 179 6.41 -8.87 -5.64
C ASN A 179 6.20 -7.69 -4.68
N TYR A 180 5.21 -7.76 -3.79
CA TYR A 180 4.98 -6.73 -2.79
C TYR A 180 6.18 -6.66 -1.82
N ILE A 181 6.56 -7.79 -1.21
CA ILE A 181 7.66 -7.86 -0.26
C ILE A 181 8.97 -7.40 -0.92
N THR A 182 9.34 -8.01 -2.05
CA THR A 182 10.57 -7.67 -2.78
C THR A 182 10.56 -6.22 -3.25
N GLY A 183 9.42 -5.73 -3.76
CA GLY A 183 9.27 -4.36 -4.23
C GLY A 183 9.52 -3.33 -3.14
N TYR A 184 9.05 -3.57 -1.91
CA TYR A 184 9.27 -2.64 -0.78
C TYR A 184 10.59 -2.87 -0.04
N THR A 185 11.16 -4.08 -0.10
CA THR A 185 12.48 -4.38 0.45
C THR A 185 13.59 -3.79 -0.41
N ALA A 186 13.47 -3.90 -1.74
CA ALA A 186 14.44 -3.36 -2.70
C ALA A 186 14.20 -1.88 -3.05
N LYS A 187 13.19 -1.24 -2.46
CA LYS A 187 12.89 0.16 -2.74
C LYS A 187 13.95 1.05 -2.13
N ALA A 188 14.77 1.66 -2.99
CA ALA A 188 15.78 2.62 -2.58
C ALA A 188 15.19 3.75 -1.73
N GLU A 189 15.87 4.08 -0.64
CA GLU A 189 15.54 5.22 0.20
C GLU A 189 15.93 6.49 -0.55
N SER A 190 14.96 7.18 -1.13
CA SER A 190 15.22 8.42 -1.86
C SER A 190 15.25 9.61 -0.89
N SER A 191 16.35 10.33 -0.82
CA SER A 191 16.45 11.61 -0.11
C SER A 191 15.58 12.70 -0.75
N LYS A 192 15.31 13.77 0.01
CA LYS A 192 14.59 14.96 -0.46
C LYS A 192 15.43 15.76 -1.46
N GLY A 193 14.79 16.30 -2.49
CA GLY A 193 15.35 17.35 -3.35
C GLY A 193 16.12 16.86 -4.58
N GLU A 194 16.34 17.79 -5.50
CA GLU A 194 17.58 17.83 -6.31
C GLU A 194 18.74 17.50 -5.38
N SER A 195 19.59 16.58 -5.81
CA SER A 195 20.80 16.29 -5.05
C SER A 195 21.54 17.61 -4.81
N LEU A 196 22.22 17.75 -3.67
CA LEU A 196 23.10 18.90 -3.47
C LEU A 196 24.02 19.10 -4.69
N PHE A 197 24.39 17.98 -5.33
CA PHE A 197 25.08 17.90 -6.61
C PHE A 197 24.41 18.73 -7.72
N ASP A 198 23.11 18.56 -7.96
CA ASP A 198 22.37 19.28 -9.01
C ASP A 198 22.41 20.81 -8.78
N LYS A 199 22.45 21.26 -7.53
CA LYS A 199 22.60 22.68 -7.17
C LYS A 199 24.03 23.20 -7.29
N LEU A 200 25.02 22.31 -7.16
CA LEU A 200 26.43 22.62 -7.22
C LEU A 200 26.98 22.63 -8.65
N VAL A 201 26.30 21.96 -9.60
CA VAL A 201 26.73 21.86 -11.01
C VAL A 201 26.95 23.24 -11.66
N ASP A 202 26.13 24.23 -11.30
CA ASP A 202 26.20 25.59 -11.87
C ASP A 202 26.94 26.60 -10.96
N THR A 203 27.57 26.14 -9.87
CA THR A 203 28.26 27.02 -8.94
C THR A 203 29.77 26.99 -9.19
N ASP A 204 30.41 28.15 -9.21
CA ASP A 204 31.86 28.26 -9.43
C ASP A 204 32.64 27.87 -8.16
N ILE A 205 32.84 26.56 -7.97
CA ILE A 205 33.44 25.96 -6.77
C ILE A 205 34.81 25.37 -7.11
N SER A 206 35.79 25.63 -6.23
CA SER A 206 37.14 25.09 -6.40
C SER A 206 37.13 23.57 -6.43
N SER A 207 37.99 22.95 -7.26
CA SER A 207 38.10 21.49 -7.37
C SER A 207 38.35 20.80 -6.02
N THR A 208 39.06 21.48 -5.11
CA THR A 208 39.35 20.99 -3.75
C THR A 208 38.10 20.94 -2.89
N ASP A 209 37.25 21.96 -2.95
CA ASP A 209 36.02 22.01 -2.16
C ASP A 209 34.94 21.10 -2.76
N THR A 210 34.88 21.00 -4.09
CA THR A 210 34.07 19.98 -4.80
C THR A 210 34.42 18.57 -4.33
N PHE A 211 35.72 18.24 -4.22
CA PHE A 211 36.16 16.94 -3.71
C PHE A 211 35.72 16.69 -2.25
N LYS A 212 35.85 17.69 -1.36
CA LYS A 212 35.38 17.59 0.04
C LYS A 212 33.86 17.37 0.13
N ILE A 213 33.09 18.10 -0.67
CA ILE A 213 31.62 17.96 -0.72
C ILE A 213 31.25 16.57 -1.23
N CYS A 214 31.87 16.09 -2.31
CA CYS A 214 31.68 14.72 -2.80
C CYS A 214 32.00 13.67 -1.74
N CYS A 215 33.12 13.79 -1.02
CA CYS A 215 33.46 12.88 0.07
C CYS A 215 32.43 12.93 1.22
N SER A 216 31.88 14.11 1.53
CA SER A 216 30.82 14.26 2.53
C SER A 216 29.51 13.58 2.09
N LEU A 217 29.11 13.77 0.84
CA LEU A 217 27.92 13.14 0.25
C LEU A 217 28.05 11.62 0.16
N LEU A 218 29.26 11.10 -0.06
CA LEU A 218 29.52 9.65 -0.03
C LEU A 218 29.44 9.05 1.39
N ARG A 219 29.62 9.88 2.42
CA ARG A 219 29.65 9.45 3.84
C ARG A 219 28.36 9.73 4.61
N SER A 220 27.47 10.57 4.06
CA SER A 220 26.25 11.00 4.74
C SER A 220 25.04 10.87 3.82
N ARG A 221 23.94 10.35 4.35
CA ARG A 221 22.64 10.33 3.66
C ARG A 221 21.76 11.41 4.27
N GLU A 222 21.15 12.22 3.43
CA GLU A 222 20.09 13.12 3.87
C GLU A 222 18.84 12.31 4.25
N CYS A 223 18.36 12.51 5.47
CA CYS A 223 17.15 11.89 6.00
C CYS A 223 16.19 12.94 6.56
N GLY A 224 14.90 12.61 6.62
CA GLY A 224 13.91 13.50 7.24
C GLY A 224 14.03 13.54 8.76
N THR A 225 13.52 14.58 9.42
CA THR A 225 13.56 14.68 10.90
C THR A 225 12.92 13.47 11.59
N MET A 226 11.76 12.99 11.12
CA MET A 226 11.11 11.82 11.73
C MET A 226 11.88 10.52 11.50
N GLU A 227 12.54 10.39 10.35
CA GLU A 227 13.42 9.27 10.05
C GLU A 227 14.64 9.29 10.98
N LEU A 228 15.27 10.45 11.15
CA LEU A 228 16.38 10.64 12.06
C LEU A 228 15.98 10.32 13.50
N CYS A 229 14.80 10.76 13.95
CA CYS A 229 14.28 10.43 15.27
C CYS A 229 14.14 8.91 15.46
N ASP A 230 13.52 8.20 14.52
CA ASP A 230 13.37 6.74 14.62
C ASP A 230 14.72 6.01 14.57
N MET A 231 15.66 6.47 13.74
CA MET A 231 17.03 5.93 13.70
C MET A 231 17.77 6.14 15.02
N LEU A 232 17.73 7.36 15.59
CA LEU A 232 18.39 7.69 16.86
C LEU A 232 17.78 6.94 18.05
N MET A 233 16.46 6.71 18.01
CA MET A 233 15.75 5.93 19.02
C MET A 233 15.89 4.41 18.82
N GLY A 234 16.60 3.97 17.76
CA GLY A 234 16.81 2.55 17.47
C GLY A 234 15.55 1.80 17.05
N HIS A 235 14.55 2.49 16.50
CA HIS A 235 13.33 1.86 16.01
C HIS A 235 13.62 1.03 14.77
N SER A 236 13.19 -0.25 14.78
CA SER A 236 13.39 -1.12 13.62
C SER A 236 12.52 -0.72 12.44
N MET A 237 13.17 -0.46 11.31
CA MET A 237 12.54 -0.13 10.03
C MET A 237 11.88 -1.34 9.36
N TYR A 238 12.30 -2.54 9.73
CA TYR A 238 11.73 -3.80 9.26
C TYR A 238 11.21 -4.63 10.43
N SER A 239 10.19 -5.43 10.20
CA SER A 239 9.76 -6.46 11.15
C SER A 239 9.05 -7.56 10.38
N PHE A 240 9.45 -8.79 10.65
CA PHE A 240 8.83 -10.01 10.15
C PHE A 240 9.02 -11.09 11.21
N ASP A 241 8.16 -12.10 11.18
CA ASP A 241 8.16 -13.20 12.14
C ASP A 241 8.78 -14.50 11.58
N VAL A 242 9.09 -14.53 10.29
CA VAL A 242 9.74 -15.65 9.61
C VAL A 242 11.19 -15.29 9.28
N ASP A 243 12.14 -15.86 10.01
CA ASP A 243 13.57 -15.52 9.92
C ASP A 243 14.23 -16.10 8.65
N THR A 244 13.89 -17.33 8.25
CA THR A 244 14.41 -17.99 7.04
C THR A 244 13.55 -19.19 6.66
N VAL A 245 13.20 -19.34 5.38
CA VAL A 245 12.66 -20.59 4.83
C VAL A 245 13.62 -21.07 3.74
N PHE A 246 14.21 -22.24 3.93
CA PHE A 246 15.00 -22.88 2.89
C PHE A 246 14.08 -23.42 1.80
N ILE A 247 14.09 -22.78 0.63
CA ILE A 247 13.42 -23.31 -0.56
C ILE A 247 14.31 -24.44 -1.09
N ASN A 248 13.87 -25.68 -0.94
CA ASN A 248 14.57 -26.82 -1.52
C ASN A 248 14.45 -26.77 -3.05
N THR A 249 15.51 -26.31 -3.71
CA THR A 249 15.60 -26.24 -5.18
C THR A 249 15.80 -27.62 -5.84
N ASN A 250 15.97 -28.69 -5.04
CA ASN A 250 16.12 -30.06 -5.53
C ASN A 250 14.78 -30.81 -5.70
N ALA A 251 13.63 -30.13 -5.69
CA ALA A 251 12.38 -30.77 -6.07
C ALA A 251 12.46 -31.26 -7.52
N THR A 252 12.74 -32.55 -7.70
CA THR A 252 12.74 -33.24 -8.98
C THR A 252 11.44 -32.94 -9.70
N ARG A 253 11.56 -32.44 -10.93
CA ARG A 253 10.48 -32.16 -11.88
C ARG A 253 9.35 -33.17 -11.74
N ARG A 254 8.11 -32.65 -11.65
CA ARG A 254 6.85 -33.38 -11.85
C ARG A 254 7.05 -34.47 -12.90
N GLY A 255 6.83 -35.72 -12.51
CA GLY A 255 6.78 -36.84 -13.44
C GLY A 255 5.83 -36.52 -14.57
N ARG A 256 6.31 -36.65 -15.82
CA ARG A 256 5.41 -36.88 -16.95
C ARG A 256 4.84 -38.27 -16.75
N ALA A 257 3.51 -38.37 -16.61
CA ALA A 257 2.80 -39.61 -16.90
C ALA A 257 3.09 -39.99 -18.37
N PRO A 258 3.39 -41.27 -18.60
CA PRO A 258 2.46 -42.15 -19.30
C PRO A 258 1.90 -43.23 -18.38
#